data_AF-A0AA35S3J1-F1
#
_entry.id   AF-A0AA35S3J1-F1
#
_cell.length_a   1.000
_cell.length_b   1.000
_cell.length_c   1.000
_cell.angle_alpha   90.00
_cell.angle_beta   90.00
_cell.angle_gamma   90.00
#
_symmetry.space_group_name_H-M   'P 1'
#
loop_
_entity.id
_entity.type
_entity.pdbx_description
1 polymer ?
#
loop_
_entity_poly.entity_id
_entity_poly.type
_entity_poly.pdbx_seq_one_letter_code
_entity_poly.pdbx_strand_id
1 'polypeptide(L)'
;METLHLVAPGDVITTDTGFMRGHGTYHSDDGKLVASVAGVVQRINRLISVRPLQSRYAGEVGDVVVGRIVEVQQKRWKVDTFSRLESVLLLSSINLPGGVLVSRSPLVPHFCSLNFFP
;
A
#
# COMPACT_ATOMS: atom_id res chain seq x y z
N MET A 1 -4.24 17.73 -26.63
CA MET A 1 -3.15 17.48 -25.66
C MET A 1 -3.75 17.74 -24.29
N GLU A 2 -3.94 16.71 -23.47
CA GLU A 2 -4.36 16.91 -22.08
C GLU A 2 -3.19 17.58 -21.34
N THR A 3 -3.39 18.78 -20.83
CA THR A 3 -2.37 19.51 -20.08
C THR A 3 -2.24 18.86 -18.70
N LEU A 4 -1.26 17.98 -18.53
CA LEU A 4 -0.92 17.41 -17.24
C LEU A 4 -0.39 18.53 -16.34
N HIS A 5 -1.13 18.86 -15.29
CA HIS A 5 -0.73 19.86 -14.31
C HIS A 5 0.32 19.26 -13.37
N LEU A 6 1.60 19.47 -13.71
CA LEU A 6 2.74 19.05 -12.90
C LEU A 6 3.00 20.05 -11.77
N VAL A 7 3.26 19.52 -10.58
CA VAL A 7 3.59 20.31 -9.38
C VAL A 7 4.85 19.77 -8.73
N ALA A 8 5.62 20.67 -8.12
CA ALA A 8 6.72 20.37 -7.23
C ALA A 8 6.24 20.37 -5.76
N PRO A 9 6.96 19.69 -4.85
CA PRO A 9 6.68 19.79 -3.42
C PRO A 9 6.84 21.25 -2.96
N GLY A 10 5.84 21.78 -2.27
CA GLY A 10 5.77 23.18 -1.84
C GLY A 10 4.91 24.08 -2.74
N ASP A 11 4.49 23.60 -3.92
CA ASP A 11 3.64 24.39 -4.81
C ASP A 11 2.21 24.50 -4.27
N VAL A 12 1.65 25.70 -4.34
CA VAL A 12 0.26 25.96 -3.95
C VAL A 12 -0.67 25.51 -5.08
N ILE A 13 -1.53 24.54 -4.80
CA ILE A 13 -2.49 24.02 -5.78
C ILE A 13 -3.75 24.88 -5.79
N THR A 14 -4.29 25.18 -4.62
CA THR A 14 -5.53 25.97 -4.48
C THR A 14 -5.57 26.65 -3.11
N THR A 15 -6.13 27.85 -3.04
CA THR A 15 -6.34 28.61 -1.80
C THR A 15 -7.74 28.41 -1.22
N ASP A 16 -8.64 27.79 -1.97
CA ASP A 16 -10.03 27.57 -1.58
C ASP A 16 -10.18 26.43 -0.58
N THR A 17 -10.83 26.72 0.55
CA THR A 17 -11.11 25.76 1.63
C THR A 17 -12.24 24.77 1.32
N GLY A 18 -12.90 24.92 0.15
CA GLY A 18 -14.00 24.06 -0.29
C GLY A 18 -13.57 22.70 -0.86
N PHE A 19 -12.26 22.46 -1.01
CA PHE A 19 -11.71 21.22 -1.55
C PHE A 19 -11.28 20.26 -0.45
N MET A 20 -11.61 18.98 -0.65
CA MET A 20 -11.10 17.88 0.15
C MET A 20 -9.66 17.56 -0.25
N ARG A 21 -8.80 17.38 0.76
CA ARG A 21 -7.43 16.91 0.58
C ARG A 21 -7.41 15.41 0.30
N GLY A 22 -6.71 15.03 -0.74
CA GLY A 22 -6.34 13.66 -1.04
C GLY A 22 -4.87 13.38 -0.70
N HIS A 23 -4.39 12.23 -1.15
CA HIS A 23 -2.98 11.83 -1.01
C HIS A 23 -2.04 12.84 -1.69
N GLY A 24 -0.88 13.09 -1.08
CA GLY A 24 0.15 13.96 -1.65
C GLY A 24 -0.12 15.46 -1.51
N THR A 25 -1.13 15.87 -0.72
CA THR A 25 -1.45 17.27 -0.41
C THR A 25 -1.54 17.51 1.09
N TYR A 26 -1.20 18.71 1.53
CA TYR A 26 -1.35 19.15 2.92
C TYR A 26 -1.87 20.60 2.97
N HIS A 27 -2.47 20.99 4.09
CA HIS A 27 -2.84 22.38 4.33
C HIS A 27 -1.67 23.09 5.01
N SER A 28 -1.29 24.25 4.49
CA SER A 28 -0.41 25.18 5.17
C SER A 28 -1.18 25.94 6.26
N ASP A 29 -0.46 26.54 7.21
CA ASP A 29 -1.03 27.33 8.31
C ASP A 29 -1.91 28.49 7.81
N ASP A 30 -1.64 28.98 6.60
CA ASP A 30 -2.42 30.00 5.88
C ASP A 30 -3.76 29.50 5.30
N GLY A 31 -4.11 28.22 5.51
CA GLY A 31 -5.32 27.60 4.94
C GLY A 31 -5.21 27.23 3.46
N LYS A 32 -4.01 27.35 2.87
CA LYS A 32 -3.73 27.03 1.46
C LYS A 32 -3.44 25.54 1.28
N LEU A 33 -3.93 24.95 0.19
CA LEU A 33 -3.62 23.57 -0.18
C LEU A 33 -2.31 23.52 -0.96
N VAL A 34 -1.32 22.84 -0.38
CA VAL A 34 0.04 22.74 -0.90
C VAL A 34 0.36 21.30 -1.29
N ALA A 35 1.11 21.11 -2.37
CA ALA A 35 1.61 19.82 -2.81
C ALA A 35 2.74 19.34 -1.89
N SER A 36 2.65 18.11 -1.38
CA SER A 36 3.71 17.47 -0.59
C SER A 36 4.73 16.73 -1.45
N VAL A 37 4.33 16.33 -2.66
CA VAL A 37 5.11 15.45 -3.54
C VAL A 37 5.16 16.00 -4.95
N ALA A 38 6.25 15.71 -5.67
CA ALA A 38 6.36 16.04 -7.09
C ALA A 38 5.51 15.07 -7.93
N GLY A 39 4.59 15.59 -8.73
CA GLY A 39 3.64 14.74 -9.45
C GLY A 39 2.63 15.48 -10.29
N VAL A 40 1.66 14.72 -10.80
CA VAL A 40 0.52 15.25 -11.55
C VAL A 40 -0.65 15.45 -10.59
N VAL A 41 -1.25 16.64 -10.63
CA VAL A 41 -2.46 16.93 -9.87
C VAL A 41 -3.65 16.22 -10.51
N GLN A 42 -4.30 15.37 -9.72
CA GLN A 42 -5.58 14.75 -10.06
C GLN A 42 -6.68 15.46 -9.27
N ARG A 43 -7.57 16.13 -10.01
CA ARG A 43 -8.74 16.80 -9.44
C ARG A 43 -9.98 16.03 -9.84
N ILE A 44 -10.57 15.32 -8.88
CA ILE A 44 -11.79 14.54 -9.08
C ILE A 44 -12.87 15.17 -8.20
N ASN A 45 -13.81 15.89 -8.82
CA ASN A 45 -14.86 16.64 -8.14
C ASN A 45 -14.27 17.66 -7.13
N ARG A 46 -14.56 17.45 -5.85
CA ARG A 46 -14.04 18.25 -4.73
C ARG A 46 -12.78 17.66 -4.11
N LEU A 47 -12.28 16.52 -4.59
CA LEU A 47 -11.07 15.89 -4.08
C LEU A 47 -9.86 16.27 -4.96
N ILE A 48 -8.82 16.79 -4.32
CA ILE A 48 -7.54 17.08 -4.97
C ILE A 48 -6.50 16.12 -4.40
N SER A 49 -5.93 15.28 -5.24
CA SER A 49 -4.79 14.41 -4.91
C SER A 49 -3.64 14.70 -5.87
N VAL A 50 -2.42 14.43 -5.42
CA VAL A 50 -1.22 14.47 -6.29
C VAL A 50 -0.75 13.05 -6.50
N ARG A 51 -0.76 12.61 -7.75
CA ARG A 51 -0.18 11.32 -8.15
C ARG A 51 1.33 11.53 -8.36
N PRO A 52 2.19 10.97 -7.50
CA PRO A 52 3.63 11.11 -7.66
C PRO A 52 4.10 10.41 -8.94
N LEU A 53 5.20 10.89 -9.52
CA LEU A 53 5.83 10.24 -10.68
C LEU A 53 6.41 8.87 -10.33
N GLN A 54 6.91 8.72 -9.11
CA GLN A 54 7.46 7.48 -8.59
C GLN A 54 6.90 7.24 -7.19
N SER A 55 6.22 6.10 -7.00
CA SER A 55 5.77 5.64 -5.68
C SER A 55 6.08 4.16 -5.52
N ARG A 56 6.29 3.76 -4.26
CA ARG A 56 6.27 2.34 -3.89
C ARG A 56 4.87 1.76 -4.09
N TYR A 57 4.79 0.44 -4.14
CA TYR A 57 3.52 -0.26 -4.25
C TYR A 57 2.62 0.10 -3.05
N ALA A 58 1.40 0.56 -3.35
CA ALA A 58 0.35 0.83 -2.37
C ALA A 58 -0.73 -0.21 -2.62
N GLY A 59 -0.85 -1.20 -1.72
CA GLY A 59 -1.77 -2.32 -1.93
C GLY A 59 -3.22 -1.87 -1.82
N GLU A 60 -4.01 -2.22 -2.83
CA GLU A 60 -5.46 -2.10 -2.81
C GLU A 60 -6.11 -3.49 -2.63
N VAL A 61 -7.40 -3.50 -2.26
CA VAL A 61 -8.12 -4.76 -2.03
C VAL A 61 -8.40 -5.42 -3.37
N GLY A 62 -7.94 -6.67 -3.52
CA GLY A 62 -8.13 -7.47 -4.74
C GLY A 62 -6.90 -7.52 -5.64
N ASP A 63 -5.83 -6.78 -5.30
CA ASP A 63 -4.60 -6.83 -6.07
C ASP A 63 -3.87 -8.17 -5.87
N VAL A 64 -3.44 -8.77 -6.98
CA VAL A 64 -2.60 -9.97 -6.97
C VAL A 64 -1.13 -9.55 -7.03
N VAL A 65 -0.39 -9.86 -5.98
CA VAL A 65 1.03 -9.51 -5.84
C VAL A 65 1.91 -10.75 -5.77
N VAL A 66 3.12 -10.63 -6.30
CA VAL A 66 4.18 -11.62 -6.15
C VAL A 66 5.28 -11.01 -5.29
N GLY A 67 5.70 -11.72 -4.27
CA GLY A 67 6.72 -11.27 -3.33
C GLY A 67 7.59 -12.40 -2.81
N ARG A 68 8.75 -12.03 -2.28
CA ARG A 68 9.71 -13.00 -1.71
C ARG A 68 9.53 -13.08 -0.19
N ILE A 69 9.55 -14.29 0.36
CA ILE A 69 9.51 -14.47 1.81
C ILE A 69 10.84 -14.01 2.42
N VAL A 70 10.76 -13.09 3.38
CA VAL A 70 11.93 -12.56 4.10
C VAL A 70 12.15 -13.32 5.40
N GLU A 71 11.08 -13.55 6.15
CA GLU A 71 11.15 -14.14 7.49
C GLU A 71 9.91 -14.98 7.76
N VAL A 72 10.12 -16.12 8.42
CA VAL A 72 9.06 -17.03 8.87
C VAL A 72 8.90 -16.90 10.38
N GLN A 73 7.72 -16.46 10.83
CA GLN A 73 7.34 -16.45 12.25
C GLN A 73 6.31 -17.55 12.54
N GLN A 74 6.10 -17.86 13.83
CA GLN A 74 5.24 -18.97 14.27
C GLN A 74 3.80 -18.96 13.75
N LYS A 75 3.25 -17.78 13.39
CA LYS A 75 1.85 -17.63 12.93
C LYS A 75 1.70 -16.82 11.64
N ARG A 76 2.78 -16.23 11.16
CA ARG A 76 2.78 -15.29 10.04
C ARG A 76 4.11 -15.33 9.31
N TRP A 77 4.10 -15.11 8.02
CA TRP A 77 5.28 -14.91 7.22
C TRP A 77 5.35 -13.47 6.76
N LYS A 78 6.56 -12.93 6.76
CA LYS A 78 6.86 -11.62 6.19
C LYS A 78 7.27 -11.80 4.74
N VAL A 79 6.62 -11.06 3.87
CA VAL A 79 6.82 -11.11 2.42
C VAL A 79 7.20 -9.72 1.95
N ASP A 80 8.30 -9.63 1.20
CA ASP A 80 8.72 -8.41 0.52
C ASP A 80 7.93 -8.26 -0.79
N THR A 81 7.15 -7.17 -0.86
CA THR A 81 6.31 -6.78 -2.00
C THR A 81 6.66 -5.38 -2.52
N PHE A 82 7.85 -4.86 -2.19
CA PHE A 82 8.29 -3.51 -2.59
C PHE A 82 7.33 -2.37 -2.18
N SER A 83 6.59 -2.58 -1.09
CA SER A 83 5.71 -1.58 -0.50
C SER A 83 6.44 -0.80 0.61
N ARG A 84 5.74 0.13 1.28
CA ARG A 84 6.35 0.89 2.39
C ARG A 84 6.67 0.03 3.60
N LEU A 85 5.93 -1.06 3.80
CA LEU A 85 6.02 -1.97 4.92
C LEU A 85 6.09 -3.39 4.38
N GLU A 86 6.72 -4.31 5.10
CA GLU A 86 6.67 -5.73 4.72
C GLU A 86 5.22 -6.23 4.76
N SER A 87 4.83 -7.00 3.76
CA SER A 87 3.51 -7.63 3.73
C SER A 87 3.48 -8.82 4.68
N VAL A 88 2.33 -9.04 5.31
CA VAL A 88 2.16 -10.13 6.26
C VAL A 88 1.21 -11.16 5.69
N LEU A 89 1.71 -12.38 5.53
CA LEU A 89 0.92 -13.51 5.10
C LEU A 89 0.64 -14.40 6.32
N LEU A 90 -0.62 -14.45 6.75
CA LEU A 90 -1.03 -15.30 7.86
C LEU A 90 -1.04 -16.77 7.43
N LEU A 91 -0.52 -17.66 8.28
CA LEU A 91 -0.54 -19.11 8.01
C LEU A 91 -1.97 -19.67 7.82
N SER A 92 -2.98 -18.98 8.35
CA SER A 92 -4.40 -19.35 8.14
C SER A 92 -4.91 -19.11 6.73
N SER A 93 -4.18 -18.34 5.92
CA SER A 93 -4.58 -17.92 4.57
C SER A 93 -3.78 -18.66 3.49
N ILE A 94 -3.08 -19.73 3.88
CA ILE A 94 -2.30 -20.59 2.99
C ILE A 94 -3.05 -21.91 2.81
N ASN A 95 -3.09 -22.41 1.58
CA ASN A 95 -3.57 -23.74 1.30
C ASN A 95 -2.47 -24.75 1.62
N LEU A 96 -2.66 -25.49 2.70
CA LEU A 96 -1.77 -26.59 3.07
C LEU A 96 -1.92 -27.75 2.08
N PRO A 97 -0.82 -28.46 1.75
CA PRO A 97 -0.85 -29.60 0.85
C PRO A 97 -1.68 -30.70 1.53
N GLY A 98 -2.84 -31.00 0.97
CA GLY A 98 -3.83 -31.90 1.58
C GLY A 98 -5.28 -31.51 1.33
N GLY A 99 -5.57 -30.28 0.90
CA GLY A 99 -6.89 -29.87 0.39
C GLY A 99 -8.06 -29.92 1.39
N VAL A 100 -7.86 -30.46 2.58
CA VAL A 100 -8.83 -30.51 3.67
C VAL A 100 -8.54 -29.35 4.61
N LEU A 101 -9.55 -28.53 4.89
CA LEU A 101 -9.54 -27.58 6.00
C LEU A 101 -9.53 -28.39 7.32
N VAL A 102 -8.35 -28.88 7.73
CA VAL A 102 -8.20 -29.65 8.96
C VAL A 102 -8.35 -28.70 10.14
N SER A 103 -9.24 -29.05 11.08
CA SER A 103 -9.40 -28.31 12.35
C SER A 103 -8.04 -28.18 13.05
N ARG A 104 -7.73 -26.97 13.50
CA ARG A 104 -6.39 -26.57 13.98
C ARG A 104 -5.89 -27.50 15.08
N SER A 105 -4.97 -28.40 14.74
CA SER A 105 -4.18 -29.14 15.72
C SER A 105 -3.01 -28.27 16.20
N PRO A 106 -2.81 -28.08 17.53
CA PRO A 106 -1.80 -27.16 18.07
C PRO A 106 -0.35 -27.55 17.76
N LEU A 107 -0.11 -28.79 17.32
CA LEU A 107 1.22 -29.36 17.07
C LEU A 107 1.76 -29.13 15.64
N VAL A 108 0.92 -28.70 14.70
CA VAL A 108 1.29 -28.61 13.27
C VAL A 108 1.91 -27.27 12.80
N PRO A 109 1.65 -26.09 13.41
CA PRO A 109 2.04 -24.82 12.78
C PRO A 109 3.57 -24.63 12.70
N HIS A 110 4.33 -25.22 13.62
CA HIS A 110 5.79 -25.07 13.66
C HIS A 110 6.50 -25.91 12.59
N PHE A 111 5.96 -27.08 12.25
CA PHE A 111 6.59 -28.00 11.29
C PHE A 111 6.25 -27.64 9.82
N CYS A 112 5.05 -27.10 9.59
CA CYS A 112 4.63 -26.66 8.26
C CYS A 112 5.30 -25.35 7.83
N SER A 113 5.71 -24.50 8.77
CA SER A 113 6.31 -23.21 8.44
C SER A 113 7.71 -23.32 7.82
N LEU A 114 8.43 -24.42 8.09
CA LEU A 114 9.83 -24.60 7.70
C LEU A 114 10.04 -25.47 6.45
N ASN A 115 9.04 -26.26 6.04
CA ASN A 115 9.18 -27.26 4.96
C ASN A 115 8.47 -26.90 3.65
N PHE A 116 7.82 -25.73 3.56
CA PHE A 116 6.97 -25.40 2.41
C PHE A 116 7.66 -24.54 1.32
N PHE A 117 8.79 -23.91 1.63
CA PHE A 117 9.58 -23.16 0.66
C PHE A 117 11.02 -23.69 0.68
N PRO A 118 11.51 -24.31 -0.42
CA PRO A 118 12.90 -24.77 -0.54
C PRO A 118 13.90 -23.63 -0.69
#